data_AF-A0A259MVE8-F1
#
_entry.id   AF-A0A259MVE8-F1
#
_cell.length_a   1.000
_cell.length_b   1.000
_cell.length_c   1.000
_cell.angle_alpha   90.00
_cell.angle_beta   90.00
_cell.angle_gamma   90.00
#
_symmetry.space_group_name_H-M   'P 1'
#
loop_
_entity.id
_entity.type
_entity.pdbx_description
1 polymer ?
#
loop_
_entity_poly.entity_id
_entity_poly.type
_entity_poly.pdbx_seq_one_letter_code
_entity_poly.pdbx_strand_id
1 'polypeptide(L)'
;MTRRRIDVIRDASIELKLEGNNAGAIQDLYSLGSRLLSIHARGIFEVQLPDQVDPGRTNPAIQPTYQQVLGVGSESPDVVRTLLQARRLFRPGFIPPPVDLVRAQEIVFDGLQDLLAMRDIADTVTAQITGLIESFNAAKVKRGLPSLPNLKPQCEMFMQKAKHVTASMRDLAREFVPDAAAKKDWPAAVVAAAGPASESGAENASEAWASWAEFLAFVADARNAMEHRDQHKRFIVRPFLLTPENAIVPPVIEIVHPRRPHPPMLAHQFLNEVTDLLRDSYETLIAGLAAAHAVEFAGLQTAVFSVPDDERTSRPERYAYYGLKPDGEWAMYL
;
A
#
# COMPACT_ATOMS: atom_id res chain seq x y z
N MET A 1 11.16 -18.61 -45.67
CA MET A 1 11.34 -19.46 -44.47
C MET A 1 9.97 -19.82 -43.93
N THR A 2 9.65 -21.11 -43.81
CA THR A 2 8.34 -21.59 -43.33
C THR A 2 8.35 -21.58 -41.80
N ARG A 3 7.47 -20.81 -41.15
CA ARG A 3 7.36 -20.79 -39.68
C ARG A 3 6.87 -22.14 -39.18
N ARG A 4 7.42 -22.63 -38.05
CA ARG A 4 6.93 -23.86 -37.43
C ARG A 4 5.52 -23.60 -36.89
N ARG A 5 4.66 -24.62 -36.90
CA ARG A 5 3.28 -24.51 -36.41
C ARG A 5 3.20 -23.96 -34.99
N ILE A 6 4.15 -24.33 -34.12
CA ILE A 6 4.20 -23.85 -32.74
C ILE A 6 4.49 -22.34 -32.66
N ASP A 7 5.31 -21.80 -33.55
CA ASP A 7 5.60 -20.36 -33.58
C ASP A 7 4.34 -19.58 -33.99
N VAL A 8 3.55 -20.11 -34.93
CA VAL A 8 2.26 -19.51 -35.32
C VAL A 8 1.26 -19.49 -34.17
N ILE A 9 1.22 -20.54 -33.35
CA ILE A 9 0.32 -20.62 -32.18
C ILE A 9 0.80 -19.68 -31.06
N ARG A 10 2.10 -19.63 -30.79
CA ARG A 10 2.69 -18.82 -29.70
C ARG A 10 2.69 -17.33 -29.98
N ASP A 11 2.79 -16.94 -31.25
CA ASP A 11 2.79 -15.52 -31.65
C ASP A 11 1.36 -14.98 -31.90
N ALA A 12 0.32 -15.83 -31.76
CA ALA A 12 -1.08 -15.42 -31.89
C ALA A 12 -1.59 -14.68 -30.63
N SER A 13 -2.67 -13.91 -30.79
CA SER A 13 -3.35 -13.29 -29.65
C SER A 13 -3.85 -14.34 -28.66
N ILE A 14 -3.67 -14.06 -27.38
CA ILE A 14 -4.09 -14.95 -26.30
C ILE A 14 -5.46 -14.53 -25.81
N GLU A 15 -6.38 -15.49 -25.76
CA GLU A 15 -7.65 -15.38 -25.04
C GLU A 15 -7.53 -16.18 -23.74
N LEU A 16 -7.78 -15.52 -22.61
CA LEU A 16 -7.76 -16.14 -21.30
C LEU A 16 -9.07 -15.86 -20.59
N LYS A 17 -9.81 -16.92 -20.26
CA LYS A 17 -11.05 -16.81 -19.49
C LYS A 17 -10.75 -17.08 -18.02
N LEU A 18 -10.98 -16.09 -17.16
CA LEU A 18 -10.89 -16.27 -15.71
C LEU A 18 -12.14 -17.03 -15.23
N GLU A 19 -11.96 -18.31 -14.93
CA GLU A 19 -12.98 -19.16 -14.33
C GLU A 19 -13.25 -18.77 -12.87
N GLY A 20 -14.54 -18.76 -12.49
CA GLY A 20 -14.97 -18.76 -11.10
C GLY A 20 -15.07 -17.42 -10.38
N ASN A 21 -14.91 -16.26 -11.02
CA ASN A 21 -14.78 -15.01 -10.25
C ASN A 21 -15.64 -13.82 -10.68
N ASN A 22 -16.26 -13.21 -9.68
CA ASN A 22 -16.74 -11.84 -9.59
C ASN A 22 -15.60 -10.80 -9.76
N ALA A 23 -14.51 -11.09 -10.48
CA ALA A 23 -13.33 -10.22 -10.59
C ALA A 23 -13.67 -8.83 -11.14
N GLY A 24 -14.74 -8.73 -11.94
CA GLY A 24 -15.13 -7.49 -12.61
C GLY A 24 -14.25 -7.18 -13.82
N ALA A 25 -14.44 -5.98 -14.37
CA ALA A 25 -13.72 -5.54 -15.57
C ALA A 25 -12.20 -5.44 -15.32
N ILE A 26 -11.42 -5.73 -16.35
CA ILE A 26 -9.98 -5.45 -16.38
C ILE A 26 -9.80 -3.94 -16.40
N GLN A 27 -8.98 -3.43 -15.50
CA GLN A 27 -8.65 -2.00 -15.41
C GLN A 27 -7.23 -1.71 -15.87
N ASP A 28 -6.29 -2.63 -15.62
CA ASP A 28 -4.93 -2.50 -16.10
C ASP A 28 -4.30 -3.88 -16.36
N LEU A 29 -3.31 -3.91 -17.25
CA LEU A 29 -2.50 -5.08 -17.57
C LEU A 29 -1.07 -4.60 -17.79
N TYR A 30 -0.13 -5.02 -16.95
CA TYR A 30 1.26 -4.62 -17.10
C TYR A 30 2.26 -5.65 -16.57
N SER A 31 3.49 -5.56 -17.08
CA SER A 31 4.59 -6.43 -16.65
C SER A 31 5.26 -5.89 -15.39
N LEU A 32 5.34 -6.72 -14.36
CA LEU A 32 6.10 -6.49 -13.14
C LEU A 32 7.29 -7.45 -13.10
N GLY A 33 8.44 -6.97 -13.57
CA GLY A 33 9.62 -7.82 -13.77
C GLY A 33 9.32 -8.88 -14.82
N SER A 34 9.45 -10.15 -14.44
CA SER A 34 9.10 -11.30 -15.29
C SER A 34 7.61 -11.67 -15.24
N ARG A 35 6.81 -11.06 -14.37
CA ARG A 35 5.39 -11.42 -14.16
C ARG A 35 4.48 -10.52 -14.98
N LEU A 36 3.42 -11.07 -15.56
CA LEU A 36 2.36 -10.27 -16.17
C LEU A 36 1.20 -10.17 -15.18
N LEU A 37 0.90 -8.96 -14.69
CA LEU A 37 -0.20 -8.73 -13.76
C LEU A 37 -1.41 -8.17 -14.49
N SER A 38 -2.56 -8.82 -14.31
CA SER A 38 -3.89 -8.33 -14.71
C SER A 38 -4.62 -7.80 -13.49
N ILE A 39 -4.89 -6.49 -13.46
CA ILE A 39 -5.62 -5.82 -12.38
C ILE A 39 -7.07 -5.69 -12.81
N HIS A 40 -7.96 -6.32 -12.05
CA HIS A 40 -9.40 -6.21 -12.22
C HIS A 40 -10.01 -5.36 -11.12
N ALA A 41 -11.30 -5.06 -11.22
CA ALA A 41 -12.05 -4.34 -10.20
C ALA A 41 -11.92 -4.96 -8.79
N ARG A 42 -12.00 -6.29 -8.68
CA ARG A 42 -12.06 -7.04 -7.41
C ARG A 42 -11.02 -8.15 -7.27
N GLY A 43 -9.94 -8.11 -8.05
CA GLY A 43 -8.85 -9.07 -7.91
C GLY A 43 -7.64 -8.71 -8.76
N ILE A 44 -6.48 -9.20 -8.34
CA ILE A 44 -5.24 -9.11 -9.12
C ILE A 44 -4.78 -10.53 -9.42
N PHE A 45 -4.47 -10.78 -10.69
CA PHE A 45 -4.08 -12.07 -11.21
C PHE A 45 -2.70 -11.99 -11.83
N GLU A 46 -1.87 -12.97 -11.55
CA GLU A 46 -0.64 -13.21 -12.32
C GLU A 46 -0.99 -14.12 -13.49
N VAL A 47 -0.65 -13.70 -14.70
CA VAL A 47 -0.81 -14.45 -15.93
C VAL A 47 0.53 -15.05 -16.31
N GLN A 48 0.56 -16.36 -16.48
CA GLN A 48 1.71 -17.08 -16.98
C GLN A 48 1.50 -17.43 -18.45
N LEU A 49 2.34 -16.84 -19.29
CA LEU A 49 2.36 -17.09 -20.72
C LEU A 49 3.03 -18.44 -21.00
N PRO A 50 2.64 -19.14 -22.05
CA PRO A 50 3.20 -20.45 -22.33
C PRO A 50 4.72 -20.48 -22.54
N ASP A 51 5.31 -19.40 -23.06
CA ASP A 51 6.76 -19.29 -23.26
C ASP A 51 7.53 -19.10 -21.94
N GLN A 52 6.86 -18.76 -20.84
CA GLN A 52 7.46 -18.77 -19.50
C GLN A 52 7.54 -20.18 -18.91
N VAL A 53 6.61 -21.07 -19.33
CA VAL A 53 6.58 -22.48 -18.91
C VAL A 53 7.46 -23.35 -19.81
N ASP A 54 7.46 -23.09 -21.12
CA ASP A 54 8.25 -23.81 -22.12
C ASP A 54 8.96 -22.84 -23.09
N PRO A 55 10.06 -22.19 -22.64
CA PRO A 55 10.82 -21.25 -23.45
C PRO A 55 11.41 -21.89 -24.72
N GLY A 56 11.66 -23.20 -24.67
CA GLY A 56 12.17 -23.96 -25.81
C GLY A 56 11.15 -24.18 -26.92
N ARG A 57 9.87 -23.83 -26.68
CA ARG A 57 8.75 -24.07 -27.61
C ARG A 57 8.78 -25.52 -28.11
N THR A 58 8.71 -26.45 -27.17
CA THR A 58 8.71 -27.90 -27.42
C THR A 58 7.30 -28.49 -27.39
N ASN A 59 6.37 -27.88 -26.64
CA ASN A 59 5.02 -28.37 -26.45
C ASN A 59 3.96 -27.31 -26.88
N PRO A 60 3.32 -27.49 -28.05
CA PRO A 60 2.33 -26.55 -28.56
C PRO A 60 1.00 -26.62 -27.79
N ALA A 61 0.80 -27.61 -26.93
CA ALA A 61 -0.45 -27.78 -26.18
C ALA A 61 -0.50 -26.96 -24.88
N ILE A 62 0.63 -26.40 -24.42
CA ILE A 62 0.65 -25.56 -23.21
C ILE A 62 -0.22 -24.34 -23.44
N GLN A 63 -1.25 -24.22 -22.60
CA GLN A 63 -2.15 -23.09 -22.54
C GLN A 63 -1.59 -22.03 -21.59
N PRO A 64 -1.94 -20.75 -21.79
CA PRO A 64 -1.71 -19.72 -20.79
C PRO A 64 -2.47 -20.09 -19.51
N THR A 65 -1.86 -19.82 -18.36
CA THR A 65 -2.48 -20.06 -17.05
C THR A 65 -2.53 -18.75 -16.27
N TYR A 66 -3.32 -18.74 -15.20
CA TYR A 66 -3.36 -17.62 -14.28
C TYR A 66 -3.50 -18.09 -12.85
N GLN A 67 -3.10 -17.23 -11.92
CA GLN A 67 -3.27 -17.42 -10.50
C GLN A 67 -3.76 -16.11 -9.88
N GLN A 68 -4.79 -16.19 -9.04
CA GLN A 68 -5.18 -15.03 -8.23
C GLN A 68 -4.11 -14.81 -7.16
N VAL A 69 -3.43 -13.66 -7.23
CA VAL A 69 -2.40 -13.28 -6.25
C VAL A 69 -2.96 -12.40 -5.15
N LEU A 70 -4.02 -11.61 -5.44
CA LEU A 70 -4.73 -10.82 -4.44
C LEU A 70 -6.25 -10.90 -4.63
N GLY A 71 -6.95 -11.03 -3.50
CA GLY A 71 -8.42 -11.06 -3.39
C GLY A 71 -9.12 -9.71 -3.58
N VAL A 72 -8.34 -8.65 -3.82
CA VAL A 72 -8.80 -7.27 -3.99
C VAL A 72 -8.22 -6.70 -5.27
N GLY A 73 -8.90 -5.71 -5.84
CA GLY A 73 -8.54 -5.09 -7.11
C GLY A 73 -8.63 -3.56 -7.04
N SER A 74 -8.84 -2.91 -8.18
CA SER A 74 -8.89 -1.45 -8.28
C SER A 74 -10.05 -0.78 -7.53
N GLU A 75 -11.06 -1.52 -7.09
CA GLU A 75 -12.11 -0.99 -6.19
C GLU A 75 -11.59 -0.78 -4.76
N SER A 76 -10.45 -1.39 -4.40
CA SER A 76 -9.81 -1.18 -3.10
C SER A 76 -8.99 0.12 -3.10
N PRO A 77 -9.24 1.05 -2.16
CA PRO A 77 -8.39 2.23 -1.97
C PRO A 77 -6.93 1.88 -1.70
N ASP A 78 -6.67 0.74 -1.05
CA ASP A 78 -5.30 0.31 -0.77
C ASP A 78 -4.55 0.00 -2.09
N VAL A 79 -5.20 -0.64 -3.07
CA VAL A 79 -4.63 -0.94 -4.40
C VAL A 79 -4.45 0.33 -5.24
N VAL A 80 -5.46 1.19 -5.26
CA VAL A 80 -5.43 2.45 -6.04
C VAL A 80 -4.30 3.36 -5.57
N ARG A 81 -4.24 3.59 -4.26
CA ARG A 81 -3.34 4.58 -3.65
C ARG A 81 -1.90 4.09 -3.49
N THR A 82 -1.65 2.80 -3.77
CA THR A 82 -0.29 2.23 -3.78
C THR A 82 0.10 1.79 -5.20
N LEU A 83 -0.35 0.61 -5.63
CA LEU A 83 0.11 -0.03 -6.86
C LEU A 83 -0.25 0.76 -8.11
N LEU A 84 -1.50 1.18 -8.26
CA LEU A 84 -1.93 1.95 -9.45
C LEU A 84 -1.32 3.35 -9.45
N GLN A 85 -1.24 4.01 -8.29
CA GLN A 85 -0.57 5.29 -8.15
C GLN A 85 0.92 5.21 -8.55
N ALA A 86 1.64 4.19 -8.09
CA ALA A 86 3.02 3.95 -8.48
C ALA A 86 3.14 3.61 -9.96
N ARG A 87 2.26 2.77 -10.50
CA ARG A 87 2.25 2.43 -11.93
C ARG A 87 2.04 3.66 -12.83
N ARG A 88 1.23 4.61 -12.37
CA ARG A 88 0.97 5.88 -13.05
C ARG A 88 2.18 6.80 -13.03
N LEU A 89 2.85 6.94 -11.87
CA LEU A 89 3.93 7.90 -11.69
C LEU A 89 5.33 7.34 -12.01
N PHE A 90 5.60 6.06 -11.75
CA PHE A 90 6.89 5.44 -12.03
C PHE A 90 6.96 4.97 -13.49
N ARG A 91 7.01 5.94 -14.39
CA ARG A 91 7.02 5.72 -15.84
C ARG A 91 8.34 6.11 -16.49
N PRO A 92 8.85 5.29 -17.42
CA PRO A 92 9.96 5.69 -18.28
C PRO A 92 9.62 6.99 -19.00
N GLY A 93 10.56 7.93 -19.04
CA GLY A 93 10.42 9.23 -19.68
C GLY A 93 10.11 10.39 -18.72
N PHE A 94 9.45 10.12 -17.58
CA PHE A 94 9.28 11.12 -16.51
C PHE A 94 10.29 10.96 -15.40
N ILE A 95 10.82 9.75 -15.21
CA ILE A 95 11.85 9.44 -14.22
C ILE A 95 13.05 8.88 -14.98
N PRO A 96 14.21 9.56 -14.98
CA PRO A 96 15.39 9.12 -15.70
C PRO A 96 16.19 8.05 -14.92
N PRO A 97 17.11 7.32 -15.58
CA PRO A 97 18.14 6.56 -14.89
C PRO A 97 18.92 7.44 -13.89
N PRO A 98 19.47 6.88 -12.80
CA PRO A 98 19.70 5.45 -12.57
C PRO A 98 18.58 4.69 -11.85
N VAL A 99 17.39 5.28 -11.66
CA VAL A 99 16.30 4.63 -10.91
C VAL A 99 15.81 3.36 -11.63
N ASP A 100 15.82 2.22 -10.93
CA ASP A 100 15.23 0.98 -11.43
C ASP A 100 13.71 0.97 -11.16
N LEU A 101 12.94 1.42 -12.16
CA LEU A 101 11.48 1.49 -12.06
C LEU A 101 10.80 0.12 -11.93
N VAL A 102 11.42 -0.94 -12.46
CA VAL A 102 10.88 -2.30 -12.33
C VAL A 102 11.01 -2.74 -10.87
N ARG A 103 12.21 -2.57 -10.30
CA ARG A 103 12.46 -2.88 -8.90
C ARG A 103 11.58 -2.04 -7.96
N ALA A 104 11.43 -0.75 -8.24
CA ALA A 104 10.55 0.13 -7.48
C ALA A 104 9.09 -0.37 -7.46
N GLN A 105 8.56 -0.81 -8.61
CA GLN A 105 7.20 -1.37 -8.67
C GLN A 105 7.09 -2.71 -7.93
N GLU A 106 8.14 -3.56 -7.92
CA GLU A 106 8.13 -4.80 -7.16
C GLU A 106 8.05 -4.52 -5.65
N ILE A 107 8.83 -3.54 -5.17
CA ILE A 107 8.81 -3.12 -3.77
C ILE A 107 7.43 -2.58 -3.39
N VAL A 108 6.79 -1.78 -4.26
CA VAL A 108 5.42 -1.29 -4.04
C VAL A 108 4.43 -2.44 -3.95
N PHE A 109 4.54 -3.44 -4.83
CA PHE A 109 3.65 -4.59 -4.81
C PHE A 109 3.82 -5.40 -3.51
N ASP A 110 5.04 -5.69 -3.09
CA ASP A 110 5.32 -6.38 -1.82
C ASP A 110 4.79 -5.59 -0.62
N GLY A 111 4.98 -4.26 -0.62
CA GLY A 111 4.45 -3.36 0.40
C GLY A 111 2.92 -3.35 0.46
N LEU A 112 2.24 -3.39 -0.69
CA LEU A 112 0.78 -3.54 -0.77
C LEU A 112 0.32 -4.87 -0.15
N GLN A 113 1.02 -5.98 -0.39
CA GLN A 113 0.64 -7.27 0.20
C GLN A 113 0.67 -7.23 1.73
N ASP A 114 1.70 -6.60 2.32
CA ASP A 114 1.77 -6.43 3.77
C ASP A 114 0.72 -5.44 4.30
N LEU A 115 0.41 -4.37 3.56
CA LEU A 115 -0.66 -3.42 3.91
C LEU A 115 -2.05 -4.10 3.89
N LEU A 116 -2.34 -4.94 2.90
CA LEU A 116 -3.58 -5.71 2.85
C LEU A 116 -3.66 -6.72 4.00
N ALA A 117 -2.56 -7.37 4.35
CA ALA A 117 -2.53 -8.24 5.52
C ALA A 117 -2.81 -7.48 6.82
N MET A 118 -2.40 -6.20 6.93
CA MET A 118 -2.79 -5.34 8.05
C MET A 118 -4.29 -5.07 8.07
N ARG A 119 -4.85 -4.69 6.92
CA ARG A 119 -6.29 -4.44 6.74
C ARG A 119 -7.12 -5.65 7.14
N ASP A 120 -6.76 -6.84 6.66
CA ASP A 120 -7.44 -8.10 6.99
C ASP A 120 -7.47 -8.36 8.50
N ILE A 121 -6.37 -8.08 9.20
CA ILE A 121 -6.31 -8.20 10.67
C ILE A 121 -7.20 -7.16 11.33
N ALA A 122 -7.14 -5.91 10.90
CA ALA A 122 -7.94 -4.82 11.45
C ALA A 122 -9.45 -5.07 11.28
N ASP A 123 -9.87 -5.50 10.09
CA ASP A 123 -11.25 -5.83 9.76
C ASP A 123 -11.74 -7.04 10.56
N THR A 124 -10.92 -8.08 10.66
CA THR A 124 -11.23 -9.27 11.47
C THR A 124 -11.42 -8.91 12.95
N VAL A 125 -10.51 -8.12 13.52
CA VAL A 125 -10.61 -7.69 14.93
C VAL A 125 -11.83 -6.79 15.13
N THR A 126 -12.10 -5.88 14.19
CA THR A 126 -13.28 -5.02 14.21
C THR A 126 -14.57 -5.85 14.22
N ALA A 127 -14.71 -6.79 13.28
CA ALA A 127 -15.88 -7.66 13.19
C ALA A 127 -16.05 -8.53 14.44
N GLN A 128 -14.96 -9.08 14.99
CA GLN A 128 -14.98 -9.86 16.23
C GLN A 128 -15.44 -9.02 17.43
N ILE A 129 -14.91 -7.81 17.59
CA ILE A 129 -15.31 -6.90 18.68
C ILE A 129 -16.78 -6.52 18.55
N THR A 130 -17.22 -6.12 17.36
CA THR A 130 -18.62 -5.73 17.09
C THR A 130 -19.57 -6.88 17.40
N GLY A 131 -19.31 -8.08 16.86
CA GLY A 131 -20.16 -9.25 17.10
C GLY A 131 -20.23 -9.67 18.57
N LEU A 132 -19.12 -9.53 19.32
CA LEU A 132 -19.09 -9.80 20.76
C LEU A 132 -19.90 -8.77 21.56
N ILE A 133 -19.84 -7.49 21.20
CA ILE A 133 -20.62 -6.42 21.83
C ILE A 133 -22.11 -6.63 21.57
N GLU A 134 -22.50 -6.91 20.33
CA GLU A 134 -23.89 -7.19 19.96
C GLU A 134 -24.44 -8.40 20.71
N SER A 135 -23.67 -9.50 20.75
CA SER A 135 -24.05 -10.71 21.47
C SER A 135 -24.20 -10.45 22.98
N PHE A 136 -23.30 -9.66 23.57
CA PHE A 136 -23.39 -9.29 24.99
C PHE A 136 -24.61 -8.43 25.29
N ASN A 137 -24.92 -7.47 24.42
CA ASN A 137 -26.06 -6.57 24.58
C ASN A 137 -27.41 -7.27 24.39
N ALA A 138 -27.47 -8.26 23.49
CA ALA A 138 -28.67 -9.08 23.26
C ALA A 138 -28.93 -10.12 24.37
N ALA A 139 -27.93 -10.44 25.20
CA ALA A 139 -28.08 -11.45 26.24
C ALA A 139 -29.04 -11.01 27.36
N LYS A 140 -30.09 -11.81 27.60
CA LYS A 140 -31.05 -11.60 28.71
C LYS A 140 -30.39 -11.64 30.09
N VAL A 141 -29.32 -12.42 30.22
CA VAL A 141 -28.59 -12.64 31.46
C VAL A 141 -27.09 -12.45 31.19
N LYS A 142 -26.52 -11.38 31.73
CA LYS A 142 -25.11 -11.01 31.56
C LYS A 142 -24.29 -11.57 32.73
N ARG A 143 -23.80 -12.81 32.60
CA ARG A 143 -23.03 -13.50 33.66
C ARG A 143 -21.51 -13.54 33.42
N GLY A 144 -21.04 -13.23 32.22
CA GLY A 144 -19.62 -13.22 31.88
C GLY A 144 -19.29 -12.12 30.88
N LEU A 145 -18.07 -11.56 31.00
CA LEU A 145 -17.56 -10.63 30.01
C LEU A 145 -17.15 -11.37 28.74
N PRO A 146 -17.35 -10.77 27.55
CA PRO A 146 -16.81 -11.31 26.32
C PRO A 146 -15.29 -11.46 26.39
N SER A 147 -14.78 -12.49 25.74
CA SER A 147 -13.35 -12.76 25.66
C SER A 147 -12.91 -12.80 24.21
N LEU A 148 -11.73 -12.23 23.95
CA LEU A 148 -11.08 -12.27 22.64
C LEU A 148 -9.62 -12.74 22.84
N PRO A 149 -9.40 -14.05 23.05
CA PRO A 149 -8.10 -14.59 23.48
C PRO A 149 -6.97 -14.34 22.48
N ASN A 150 -7.31 -14.22 21.19
CA ASN A 150 -6.33 -14.01 20.12
C ASN A 150 -6.02 -12.53 19.83
N LEU A 151 -6.62 -11.58 20.55
CA LEU A 151 -6.43 -10.15 20.28
C LEU A 151 -4.96 -9.74 20.37
N LYS A 152 -4.26 -10.15 21.42
CA LYS A 152 -2.85 -9.78 21.60
C LYS A 152 -1.95 -10.35 20.49
N PRO A 153 -2.00 -11.66 20.15
CA PRO A 153 -1.32 -12.19 18.98
C PRO A 153 -1.66 -11.47 17.66
N GLN A 154 -2.93 -11.12 17.44
CA GLN A 154 -3.36 -10.36 16.26
C GLN A 154 -2.71 -8.97 16.22
N CYS A 155 -2.68 -8.23 17.34
CA CYS A 155 -1.98 -6.96 17.44
C CYS A 155 -0.46 -7.10 17.21
N GLU A 156 0.14 -8.19 17.68
CA GLU A 156 1.58 -8.45 17.47
C GLU A 156 1.89 -8.71 15.99
N MET A 157 1.07 -9.53 15.33
CA MET A 157 1.16 -9.78 13.89
C MET A 157 0.90 -8.52 13.07
N PHE A 158 -0.10 -7.72 13.46
CA PHE A 158 -0.39 -6.43 12.83
C PHE A 158 0.81 -5.48 12.88
N MET A 159 1.43 -5.29 14.06
CA MET A 159 2.60 -4.42 14.19
C MET A 159 3.84 -4.96 13.46
N GLN A 160 3.94 -6.28 13.29
CA GLN A 160 4.98 -6.87 12.44
C GLN A 160 4.76 -6.51 10.97
N LYS A 161 3.51 -6.58 10.48
CA LYS A 161 3.17 -6.15 9.12
C LYS A 161 3.38 -4.65 8.92
N ALA A 162 3.00 -3.82 9.90
CA ALA A 162 3.31 -2.39 9.91
C ALA A 162 4.82 -2.12 9.73
N LYS A 163 5.67 -2.85 10.46
CA LYS A 163 7.13 -2.78 10.30
C LYS A 163 7.56 -3.14 8.88
N HIS A 164 7.00 -4.18 8.27
CA HIS A 164 7.34 -4.55 6.90
C HIS A 164 6.91 -3.50 5.88
N VAL A 165 5.72 -2.91 6.03
CA VAL A 165 5.28 -1.78 5.20
C VAL A 165 6.29 -0.63 5.30
N THR A 166 6.70 -0.22 6.52
CA THR A 166 7.72 0.82 6.68
C THR A 166 9.08 0.46 6.10
N ALA A 167 9.45 -0.82 6.11
CA ALA A 167 10.68 -1.31 5.49
C ALA A 167 10.61 -1.22 3.97
N SER A 168 9.49 -1.63 3.36
CA SER A 168 9.25 -1.49 1.91
C SER A 168 9.27 -0.02 1.47
N MET A 169 8.70 0.90 2.27
CA MET A 169 8.79 2.34 2.02
C MET A 169 10.24 2.83 2.01
N ARG A 170 11.05 2.40 2.97
CA ARG A 170 12.49 2.74 3.00
C ARG A 170 13.23 2.16 1.81
N ASP A 171 12.95 0.91 1.46
CA ASP A 171 13.61 0.24 0.34
C ASP A 171 13.21 0.88 -0.99
N LEU A 172 11.95 1.32 -1.14
CA LEU A 172 11.50 2.11 -2.27
C LEU A 172 12.26 3.44 -2.34
N ALA A 173 12.36 4.17 -1.23
CA ALA A 173 13.12 5.41 -1.21
C ALA A 173 14.60 5.22 -1.54
N ARG A 174 15.18 4.04 -1.26
CA ARG A 174 16.57 3.72 -1.60
C ARG A 174 16.82 3.65 -3.12
N GLU A 175 15.81 3.26 -3.91
CA GLU A 175 15.92 3.24 -5.39
C GLU A 175 16.09 4.65 -5.97
N PHE A 176 15.62 5.67 -5.25
CA PHE A 176 15.63 7.06 -5.69
C PHE A 176 16.75 7.87 -5.04
N VAL A 177 16.90 7.75 -3.72
CA VAL A 177 17.84 8.54 -2.90
C VAL A 177 18.61 7.64 -1.93
N PRO A 178 19.53 6.78 -2.43
CA PRO A 178 20.15 5.71 -1.64
C PRO A 178 20.87 6.21 -0.38
N ASP A 179 21.61 7.31 -0.48
CA ASP A 179 22.37 7.89 0.64
C ASP A 179 21.45 8.44 1.74
N ALA A 180 20.29 8.98 1.37
CA ALA A 180 19.30 9.47 2.32
C ALA A 180 18.58 8.31 3.01
N ALA A 181 18.17 7.30 2.23
CA ALA A 181 17.48 6.10 2.72
C ALA A 181 18.35 5.23 3.65
N ALA A 182 19.67 5.35 3.58
CA ALA A 182 20.62 4.65 4.45
C ALA A 182 20.75 5.26 5.85
N LYS A 183 20.29 6.51 6.05
CA LYS A 183 20.41 7.18 7.36
C LYS A 183 19.48 6.56 8.39
N LYS A 184 19.84 6.68 9.67
CA LYS A 184 19.01 6.20 10.79
C LYS A 184 17.63 6.86 10.80
N ASP A 185 17.59 8.15 10.53
CA ASP A 185 16.36 8.94 10.37
C ASP A 185 16.05 9.15 8.89
N TRP A 186 15.91 8.03 8.18
CA TRP A 186 15.71 8.03 6.74
C TRP A 186 14.49 8.85 6.29
N PRO A 187 13.34 8.92 7.00
CA PRO A 187 12.21 9.69 6.51
C PRO A 187 12.58 11.16 6.35
N ALA A 188 13.11 11.80 7.41
CA ALA A 188 13.57 13.19 7.37
C ALA A 188 14.68 13.40 6.33
N ALA A 189 15.61 12.45 6.19
CA ALA A 189 16.68 12.53 5.21
C ALA A 189 16.16 12.47 3.77
N VAL A 190 15.18 11.62 3.48
CA VAL A 190 14.53 11.50 2.17
C VAL A 190 13.78 12.77 1.84
N VAL A 191 13.09 13.38 2.83
CA VAL A 191 12.45 14.69 2.69
C VAL A 191 13.45 15.77 2.29
N ALA A 192 14.57 15.84 3.00
CA ALA A 192 15.62 16.81 2.69
C ALA A 192 16.27 16.57 1.32
N ALA A 193 16.46 15.30 0.93
CA ALA A 193 17.10 14.94 -0.34
C ALA A 193 16.19 15.16 -1.55
N ALA A 194 14.88 14.96 -1.39
CA ALA A 194 13.88 15.25 -2.41
C ALA A 194 13.71 16.75 -2.68
N GLY A 195 14.18 17.61 -1.76
CA GLY A 195 14.04 19.06 -1.82
C GLY A 195 12.61 19.51 -1.50
N PRO A 196 12.36 20.83 -1.41
CA PRO A 196 11.00 21.34 -1.47
C PRO A 196 10.44 20.87 -2.82
N ALA A 197 9.33 20.13 -2.81
CA ALA A 197 8.54 19.96 -4.03
C ALA A 197 8.37 21.37 -4.58
N SER A 198 8.97 21.63 -5.74
CA SER A 198 9.16 22.98 -6.27
C SER A 198 7.82 23.71 -6.38
N GLU A 199 7.84 24.98 -6.78
CA GLU A 199 6.67 25.82 -7.12
C GLU A 199 5.61 25.14 -8.03
N SER A 200 5.91 23.95 -8.55
CA SER A 200 5.10 22.87 -9.14
C SER A 200 3.90 22.28 -8.34
N GLY A 201 3.32 23.00 -7.38
CA GLY A 201 1.98 22.78 -6.81
C GLY A 201 1.56 21.39 -6.28
N ALA A 202 2.50 20.61 -5.75
CA ALA A 202 2.17 19.75 -4.61
C ALA A 202 2.06 20.62 -3.36
N GLU A 203 0.95 21.38 -3.23
CA GLU A 203 0.68 22.19 -2.05
C GLU A 203 0.89 21.34 -0.79
N ASN A 204 1.73 21.84 0.11
CA ASN A 204 2.05 21.24 1.41
C ASN A 204 2.78 19.88 1.36
N ALA A 205 3.48 19.54 0.27
CA ALA A 205 4.33 18.36 0.25
C ALA A 205 5.29 18.34 1.45
N SER A 206 5.98 19.44 1.77
CA SER A 206 6.88 19.50 2.93
C SER A 206 6.19 19.22 4.29
N GLU A 207 4.94 19.64 4.47
CA GLU A 207 4.20 19.43 5.73
C GLU A 207 3.64 18.01 5.82
N ALA A 208 3.06 17.50 4.73
CA ALA A 208 2.68 16.10 4.60
C ALA A 208 3.90 15.19 4.83
N TRP A 209 5.06 15.62 4.32
CA TRP A 209 6.34 14.97 4.47
C TRP A 209 6.99 15.19 5.86
N ALA A 210 6.51 16.09 6.72
CA ALA A 210 6.94 16.11 8.11
C ALA A 210 6.07 15.18 8.95
N SER A 211 4.75 15.17 8.67
CA SER A 211 3.75 14.41 9.41
C SER A 211 3.96 12.88 9.33
N TRP A 212 4.17 12.34 8.12
CA TRP A 212 4.45 10.90 7.94
C TRP A 212 5.74 10.44 8.63
N ALA A 213 6.79 11.27 8.73
CA ALA A 213 8.07 10.90 9.31
C ALA A 213 7.93 10.64 10.81
N GLU A 214 7.21 11.52 11.52
CA GLU A 214 6.86 11.31 12.92
C GLU A 214 5.99 10.07 13.12
N PHE A 215 5.04 9.83 12.23
CA PHE A 215 4.21 8.64 12.29
C PHE A 215 5.01 7.34 12.06
N LEU A 216 5.92 7.30 11.09
CA LEU A 216 6.80 6.15 10.86
C LEU A 216 7.71 5.89 12.07
N ALA A 217 8.21 6.96 12.69
CA ALA A 217 8.98 6.86 13.93
C ALA A 217 8.13 6.33 15.10
N PHE A 218 6.85 6.72 15.16
CA PHE A 218 5.88 6.15 16.10
C PHE A 218 5.67 4.64 15.88
N VAL A 219 5.45 4.18 14.63
CA VAL A 219 5.30 2.74 14.32
C VAL A 219 6.53 1.94 14.77
N ALA A 220 7.73 2.47 14.51
CA ALA A 220 8.98 1.85 14.96
C ALA A 220 9.08 1.78 16.50
N ASP A 221 8.74 2.86 17.19
CA ASP A 221 8.73 2.93 18.66
C ASP A 221 7.70 1.99 19.28
N ALA A 222 6.50 1.92 18.70
CA ALA A 222 5.41 1.03 19.09
C ALA A 222 5.83 -0.44 18.97
N ARG A 223 6.44 -0.83 17.83
CA ARG A 223 6.95 -2.19 17.66
C ARG A 223 8.09 -2.51 18.62
N ASN A 224 9.01 -1.57 18.82
CA ASN A 224 10.07 -1.76 19.80
C ASN A 224 9.49 -1.90 21.22
N ALA A 225 8.40 -1.19 21.55
CA ALA A 225 7.71 -1.32 22.85
C ALA A 225 7.02 -2.67 23.05
N MET A 226 6.75 -3.36 21.95
CA MET A 226 6.20 -4.70 21.94
C MET A 226 7.28 -5.78 22.08
N GLU A 227 8.46 -5.60 21.44
CA GLU A 227 9.59 -6.53 21.46
C GLU A 227 10.46 -6.42 22.73
N HIS A 228 10.79 -5.20 23.16
CA HIS A 228 11.75 -4.92 24.23
C HIS A 228 11.05 -4.29 25.44
N ARG A 229 10.30 -5.12 26.17
CA ARG A 229 9.43 -4.66 27.26
C ARG A 229 10.21 -4.38 28.54
N ASP A 230 9.99 -3.21 29.13
CA ASP A 230 10.47 -2.86 30.47
C ASP A 230 9.47 -1.96 31.22
N GLN A 231 9.88 -1.33 32.33
CA GLN A 231 8.99 -0.47 33.12
C GLN A 231 8.56 0.83 32.40
N HIS A 232 9.37 1.33 31.47
CA HIS A 232 9.18 2.57 30.70
C HIS A 232 8.72 2.33 29.26
N LYS A 233 8.73 1.07 28.80
CA LYS A 233 8.47 0.72 27.41
C LYS A 233 7.61 -0.53 27.28
N ARG A 234 6.31 -0.37 26.95
CA ARG A 234 5.34 -1.48 26.87
C ARG A 234 4.24 -1.22 25.85
N PHE A 235 3.92 -2.26 25.07
CA PHE A 235 2.68 -2.35 24.31
C PHE A 235 1.62 -3.12 25.12
N ILE A 236 0.56 -2.45 25.54
CA ILE A 236 -0.45 -2.98 26.45
C ILE A 236 -1.75 -3.19 25.68
N VAL A 237 -2.28 -4.40 25.71
CA VAL A 237 -3.62 -4.75 25.22
C VAL A 237 -4.47 -5.09 26.44
N ARG A 238 -5.51 -4.29 26.70
CA ARG A 238 -6.46 -4.57 27.77
C ARG A 238 -7.72 -5.23 27.21
N PRO A 239 -8.26 -6.26 27.89
CA PRO A 239 -9.46 -6.95 27.44
C PRO A 239 -10.71 -6.08 27.64
N PHE A 240 -11.88 -6.64 27.33
CA PHE A 240 -13.17 -6.05 27.69
C PHE A 240 -13.25 -5.78 29.20
N LEU A 241 -13.87 -4.66 29.56
CA LEU A 241 -14.17 -4.28 30.94
C LEU A 241 -15.67 -4.02 31.11
N LEU A 242 -16.12 -4.01 32.35
CA LEU A 242 -17.46 -3.55 32.72
C LEU A 242 -17.35 -2.22 33.47
N THR A 243 -18.18 -1.24 33.11
CA THR A 243 -18.33 -0.03 33.93
C THR A 243 -19.24 -0.30 35.13
N PRO A 244 -19.22 0.56 36.17
CA PRO A 244 -20.18 0.49 37.27
C PRO A 244 -21.65 0.51 36.83
N GLU A 245 -21.95 1.10 35.67
CA GLU A 245 -23.27 1.17 35.04
C GLU A 245 -23.64 -0.11 34.26
N ASN A 246 -22.85 -1.18 34.38
CA ASN A 246 -23.03 -2.44 33.66
C ASN A 246 -22.95 -2.30 32.13
N ALA A 247 -22.23 -1.26 31.66
CA ALA A 247 -21.90 -1.08 30.25
C ALA A 247 -20.60 -1.80 29.93
N ILE A 248 -20.53 -2.41 28.74
CA ILE A 248 -19.32 -3.06 28.26
C ILE A 248 -18.37 -2.03 27.64
N VAL A 249 -17.11 -2.06 28.04
CA VAL A 249 -16.03 -1.28 27.44
C VAL A 249 -15.24 -2.20 26.52
N PRO A 250 -15.08 -1.86 25.22
CA PRO A 250 -14.30 -2.68 24.29
C PRO A 250 -12.81 -2.75 24.66
N PRO A 251 -12.05 -3.71 24.11
CA PRO A 251 -10.62 -3.80 24.33
C PRO A 251 -9.89 -2.52 23.89
N VAL A 252 -8.83 -2.16 24.61
CA VAL A 252 -8.01 -0.97 24.31
C VAL A 252 -6.53 -1.32 24.15
N ILE A 253 -5.84 -0.53 23.33
CA ILE A 253 -4.39 -0.55 23.12
C ILE A 253 -3.80 0.71 23.75
N GLU A 254 -2.70 0.56 24.48
CA GLU A 254 -1.89 1.68 25.01
C GLU A 254 -0.42 1.41 24.70
N ILE A 255 0.32 2.47 24.37
CA ILE A 255 1.76 2.40 24.17
C ILE A 255 2.43 3.27 25.21
N VAL A 256 3.11 2.62 26.15
CA VAL A 256 3.99 3.27 27.11
C VAL A 256 5.36 3.37 26.45
N HIS A 257 5.85 4.60 26.22
CA HIS A 257 7.17 4.83 25.63
C HIS A 257 7.71 6.20 26.06
N PRO A 258 9.01 6.37 26.39
CA PRO A 258 9.54 7.63 26.90
C PRO A 258 9.53 8.78 25.87
N ARG A 259 9.58 8.45 24.57
CA ARG A 259 9.63 9.47 23.50
C ARG A 259 8.27 9.76 22.88
N ARG A 260 7.45 8.71 22.73
CA ARG A 260 6.21 8.73 21.93
C ARG A 260 5.15 7.86 22.60
N PRO A 261 4.65 8.24 23.79
CA PRO A 261 3.56 7.53 24.42
C PRO A 261 2.29 7.70 23.58
N HIS A 262 1.44 6.68 23.58
CA HIS A 262 0.11 6.75 22.99
C HIS A 262 -0.91 6.38 24.06
N PRO A 263 -1.88 7.28 24.36
CA PRO A 263 -2.89 7.01 25.36
C PRO A 263 -3.76 5.80 24.97
N PRO A 264 -4.50 5.22 25.94
CA PRO A 264 -5.44 4.14 25.64
C PRO A 264 -6.43 4.53 24.54
N MET A 265 -6.52 3.70 23.51
CA MET A 265 -7.43 3.84 22.36
C MET A 265 -8.14 2.51 22.12
N LEU A 266 -9.38 2.51 21.61
CA LEU A 266 -10.07 1.26 21.27
C LEU A 266 -9.24 0.46 20.27
N ALA A 267 -9.12 -0.85 20.50
CA ALA A 267 -8.22 -1.68 19.71
C ALA A 267 -8.55 -1.63 18.21
N HIS A 268 -9.83 -1.72 17.83
CA HIS A 268 -10.23 -1.62 16.43
C HIS A 268 -9.95 -0.24 15.82
N GLN A 269 -10.13 0.86 16.58
CA GLN A 269 -9.80 2.20 16.11
C GLN A 269 -8.31 2.33 15.83
N PHE A 270 -7.48 1.90 16.79
CA PHE A 270 -6.03 1.93 16.65
C PHE A 270 -5.53 1.18 15.41
N LEU A 271 -6.03 -0.05 15.18
CA LEU A 271 -5.61 -0.85 14.02
C LEU A 271 -6.04 -0.21 12.70
N ASN A 272 -7.25 0.34 12.63
CA ASN A 272 -7.74 1.01 11.43
C ASN A 272 -6.97 2.31 11.14
N GLU A 273 -6.78 3.16 12.16
CA GLU A 273 -6.04 4.42 12.03
C GLU A 273 -4.60 4.20 11.58
N VAL A 274 -3.89 3.23 12.19
CA VAL A 274 -2.51 2.90 11.77
C VAL A 274 -2.46 2.37 10.32
N THR A 275 -3.44 1.57 9.91
CA THR A 275 -3.52 1.07 8.52
C THR A 275 -3.74 2.21 7.54
N ASP A 276 -4.69 3.10 7.83
CA ASP A 276 -5.02 4.24 6.99
C ASP A 276 -3.86 5.24 6.89
N LEU A 277 -3.23 5.57 8.02
CA LEU A 277 -2.07 6.47 8.04
C LEU A 277 -0.87 5.87 7.30
N LEU A 278 -0.65 4.55 7.36
CA LEU A 278 0.40 3.90 6.58
C LEU A 278 0.11 3.92 5.08
N ARG A 279 -1.12 3.63 4.66
CA ARG A 279 -1.53 3.78 3.25
C ARG A 279 -1.28 5.20 2.76
N ASP A 280 -1.75 6.19 3.52
CA ASP A 280 -1.63 7.61 3.17
C ASP A 280 -0.16 8.04 3.08
N SER A 281 0.68 7.56 4.01
CA SER A 281 2.13 7.78 4.00
C SER A 281 2.78 7.12 2.78
N TYR A 282 2.33 5.93 2.39
CA TYR A 282 2.85 5.19 1.22
C TYR A 282 2.51 5.93 -0.09
N GLU A 283 1.27 6.38 -0.25
CA GLU A 283 0.84 7.16 -1.41
C GLU A 283 1.65 8.47 -1.52
N THR A 284 1.80 9.16 -0.38
CA THR A 284 2.56 10.41 -0.29
C THR A 284 4.03 10.20 -0.65
N LEU A 285 4.63 9.09 -0.20
CA LEU A 285 5.99 8.69 -0.60
C LEU A 285 6.10 8.55 -2.12
N ILE A 286 5.19 7.80 -2.74
CA ILE A 286 5.19 7.53 -4.17
C ILE A 286 5.10 8.84 -4.96
N ALA A 287 4.11 9.68 -4.63
CA ALA A 287 3.92 10.98 -5.27
C ALA A 287 5.14 11.88 -5.07
N GLY A 288 5.69 11.87 -3.86
CA GLY A 288 6.82 12.67 -3.47
C GLY A 288 8.12 12.30 -4.19
N LEU A 289 8.45 11.01 -4.24
CA LEU A 289 9.61 10.51 -4.98
C LEU A 289 9.48 10.81 -6.48
N ALA A 290 8.29 10.63 -7.05
CA ALA A 290 8.02 10.93 -8.45
C ALA A 290 8.16 12.42 -8.77
N ALA A 291 7.67 13.30 -7.89
CA ALA A 291 7.79 14.75 -8.04
C ALA A 291 9.26 15.20 -7.99
N ALA A 292 10.02 14.70 -7.03
CA ALA A 292 11.42 15.07 -6.82
C ALA A 292 12.36 14.61 -7.96
N HIS A 293 11.95 13.60 -8.73
CA HIS A 293 12.74 13.04 -9.83
C HIS A 293 12.10 13.29 -11.20
N ALA A 294 11.05 14.11 -11.25
CA ALA A 294 10.38 14.46 -12.49
C ALA A 294 11.34 15.23 -13.41
N VAL A 295 11.44 14.80 -14.67
CA VAL A 295 12.18 15.51 -15.72
C VAL A 295 11.24 16.04 -16.79
N GLU A 296 11.70 17.07 -17.51
CA GLU A 296 10.99 17.59 -18.67
C GLU A 296 10.62 16.47 -19.65
N PHE A 297 9.35 16.48 -20.07
CA PHE A 297 8.83 15.52 -21.03
C PHE A 297 8.45 16.26 -22.30
N ALA A 298 9.01 15.85 -23.44
CA ALA A 298 8.80 16.49 -24.73
C ALA A 298 9.10 18.02 -24.74
N GLY A 299 10.09 18.45 -23.95
CA GLY A 299 10.50 19.87 -23.85
C GLY A 299 9.59 20.74 -23.00
N LEU A 300 8.68 20.14 -22.23
CA LEU A 300 7.80 20.84 -21.31
C LEU A 300 8.19 20.52 -19.88
N GLN A 301 8.19 21.55 -19.05
CA GLN A 301 8.37 21.39 -17.61
C GLN A 301 7.24 20.53 -17.06
N THR A 302 7.57 19.50 -16.28
CA THR A 302 6.60 18.60 -15.68
C THR A 302 6.56 18.75 -14.18
N ALA A 303 5.41 18.44 -13.60
CA ALA A 303 5.18 18.45 -12.16
C ALA A 303 4.15 17.39 -11.78
N VAL A 304 4.11 17.01 -10.50
CA VAL A 304 3.10 16.08 -9.97
C VAL A 304 2.11 16.87 -9.12
N PHE A 305 0.83 16.81 -9.48
CA PHE A 305 -0.26 17.47 -8.74
C PHE A 305 -1.31 16.47 -8.32
N SER A 306 -2.14 16.86 -7.35
CA SER A 306 -3.38 16.15 -7.04
C SER A 306 -4.42 16.40 -8.13
N VAL A 307 -5.01 15.32 -8.64
CA VAL A 307 -6.14 15.37 -9.56
C VAL A 307 -7.40 15.76 -8.77
N PRO A 308 -8.19 16.74 -9.23
CA PRO A 308 -9.46 17.11 -8.62
C PRO A 308 -10.44 15.92 -8.50
N ASP A 309 -11.22 15.87 -7.41
CA ASP A 309 -12.10 14.72 -7.14
C ASP A 309 -13.18 14.52 -8.22
N ASP A 310 -13.61 15.57 -8.90
CA ASP A 310 -14.56 15.50 -10.01
C ASP A 310 -13.94 14.90 -11.30
N GLU A 311 -12.64 15.08 -11.51
CA GLU A 311 -11.89 14.49 -12.62
C GLU A 311 -11.51 13.01 -12.39
N ARG A 312 -11.57 12.53 -11.14
CA ARG A 312 -11.18 11.16 -10.73
C ARG A 312 -12.21 10.08 -11.02
N THR A 313 -13.34 10.42 -11.64
CA THR A 313 -14.40 9.46 -12.01
C THR A 313 -13.95 8.40 -13.01
N SER A 314 -13.01 8.73 -13.90
CA SER A 314 -12.45 7.80 -14.90
C SER A 314 -11.13 7.16 -14.47
N ARG A 315 -10.44 7.74 -13.49
CA ARG A 315 -9.12 7.34 -13.00
C ARG A 315 -9.02 7.59 -11.50
N PRO A 316 -9.03 6.54 -10.66
CA PRO A 316 -9.18 6.70 -9.22
C PRO A 316 -7.88 7.16 -8.53
N GLU A 317 -6.73 7.16 -9.20
CA GLU A 317 -5.46 7.63 -8.61
C GLU A 317 -5.53 9.12 -8.26
N ARG A 318 -4.87 9.51 -7.17
CA ARG A 318 -4.94 10.88 -6.65
C ARG A 318 -3.95 11.81 -7.32
N TYR A 319 -2.81 11.32 -7.77
CA TYR A 319 -1.72 12.13 -8.29
C TYR A 319 -1.40 11.79 -9.75
N ALA A 320 -1.03 12.82 -10.52
CA ALA A 320 -0.72 12.70 -11.94
C ALA A 320 0.37 13.67 -12.36
N TYR A 321 1.00 13.40 -13.51
CA TYR A 321 1.91 14.35 -14.14
C TYR A 321 1.13 15.41 -14.92
N TYR A 322 1.51 16.66 -14.69
CA TYR A 322 1.07 17.82 -15.46
C TYR A 322 2.27 18.41 -16.18
N GLY A 323 2.04 19.01 -17.33
CA GLY A 323 3.04 19.76 -18.07
C GLY A 323 2.62 21.23 -18.17
N LEU A 324 3.61 22.12 -18.07
CA LEU A 324 3.41 23.55 -18.21
C LEU A 324 3.29 23.88 -19.69
N LYS A 325 2.12 24.36 -20.11
CA LYS A 325 1.86 24.80 -21.48
C LYS A 325 2.59 26.13 -21.76
N PRO A 326 2.75 26.51 -23.05
CA PRO A 326 3.32 27.79 -23.44
C PRO A 326 2.56 29.03 -22.94
N ASP A 327 1.27 28.90 -22.62
CA ASP A 327 0.44 29.96 -22.05
C ASP A 327 0.60 30.12 -20.52
N GLY A 328 1.42 29.26 -19.89
CA GLY A 328 1.69 29.26 -18.45
C GLY A 328 0.69 28.44 -17.64
N GLU A 329 -0.28 27.76 -18.27
CA GLU A 329 -1.20 26.87 -17.55
C GLU A 329 -0.67 25.44 -17.45
N TRP A 330 -0.98 24.77 -16.34
CA TRP A 330 -0.72 23.34 -16.18
C TRP A 330 -1.85 22.52 -16.80
N ALA A 331 -1.51 21.50 -17.59
CA ALA A 331 -2.46 20.48 -18.01
C ALA A 331 -1.96 19.07 -17.73
N MET A 332 -2.90 18.20 -17.34
CA MET A 332 -2.64 16.80 -17.09
C MET A 332 -2.20 16.11 -18.38
N TYR A 333 -1.02 15.50 -18.38
CA TYR A 333 -0.51 14.73 -19.52
C TYR A 333 -1.10 13.32 -19.54
N LEU A 334 -1.24 12.72 -18.35
CA LEU A 334 -1.61 11.33 -18.15
C LEU A 334 -2.35 11.10 -16.84
#